data_AF-A0A2V8BIP3-F1
#
_entry.id   AF-A0A2V8BIP3-F1
#
_cell.length_a   1.000
_cell.length_b   1.000
_cell.length_c   1.000
_cell.angle_alpha   90.00
_cell.angle_beta   90.00
_cell.angle_gamma   90.00
#
_symmetry.space_group_name_H-M   'P 1'
#
loop_
_entity.id
_entity.type
_entity.pdbx_description
1 polymer ?
#
loop_
_entity_poly.entity_id
_entity_poly.type
_entity_poly.pdbx_seq_one_letter_code
_entity_poly.pdbx_strand_id
1 'polypeptide(L)'
;MIRIIKAPFASLAFVALGVLLLNGGPVTVQTADDFFDGQVLQRIDLLINSDDWRTLQEDTGTRAYHPATLKWGDIVARNIGVRSEGRGGRDERKPRLRVDASWYVSGNVPWPAVAHAR
;
A
#
# COMPACT_ATOMS: atom_id res chain seq x y z
N MET A 1 17.17 9.48 65.53
CA MET A 1 16.38 10.51 64.80
C MET A 1 16.45 10.18 63.31
N ILE A 2 15.34 9.82 62.67
CA ILE A 2 15.26 9.54 61.22
C ILE A 2 14.41 10.66 60.59
N ARG A 3 14.98 11.42 59.64
CA ARG A 3 14.27 12.45 58.89
C ARG A 3 13.67 11.83 57.63
N ILE A 4 12.34 11.77 57.58
CA ILE A 4 11.57 11.36 56.40
C ILE A 4 11.53 12.57 55.45
N ILE A 5 12.32 12.52 54.38
CA ILE A 5 12.24 13.47 53.27
C ILE A 5 11.02 13.04 52.44
N LYS A 6 9.88 13.72 52.59
CA LYS A 6 8.75 13.58 51.65
C LYS A 6 9.16 14.25 50.34
N ALA A 7 9.50 13.46 49.32
CA ALA A 7 9.80 13.98 47.98
C ALA A 7 8.49 14.39 47.28
N PRO A 8 8.22 15.70 47.04
CA PRO A 8 7.00 16.14 46.36
C PRO A 8 7.03 15.85 44.84
N PHE A 9 8.20 15.49 44.30
CA PHE A 9 8.42 15.27 42.87
C PHE A 9 7.79 13.99 42.32
N ALA A 10 7.49 13.00 43.18
CA ALA A 10 6.89 11.74 42.74
C ALA A 10 5.45 11.92 42.22
N SER A 11 4.68 12.85 42.81
CA SER A 11 3.29 13.10 42.40
C SER A 11 3.19 13.89 41.09
N LEU A 12 4.10 14.84 40.84
CA LEU A 12 4.16 15.57 39.58
C LEU A 12 4.49 14.66 38.39
N ALA A 13 5.39 13.69 38.59
CA ALA A 13 5.72 12.69 37.57
C ALA A 13 4.52 11.79 37.24
N PHE A 14 3.72 11.38 38.24
CA PHE A 14 2.52 10.58 38.04
C PHE A 14 1.41 11.32 37.30
N VAL A 15 1.21 12.61 37.61
CA VAL A 15 0.22 13.45 36.93
C VAL A 15 0.62 13.69 35.47
N ALA A 16 1.90 13.97 35.21
CA ALA A 16 2.40 14.15 33.85
C ALA A 16 2.24 12.89 33.00
N LEU A 17 2.52 11.71 33.56
CA LEU A 17 2.30 10.44 32.87
C LEU A 17 0.81 10.17 32.62
N GLY A 18 -0.06 10.49 33.60
CA GLY A 18 -1.51 10.35 33.45
C GLY A 18 -2.09 11.24 32.34
N VAL A 19 -1.62 12.48 32.22
CA VAL A 19 -2.04 13.40 31.14
C VAL A 19 -1.56 12.93 29.77
N LEU A 20 -0.37 12.33 29.68
CA LEU A 20 0.15 11.80 28.42
C LEU A 20 -0.66 10.59 27.91
N LEU A 21 -1.09 9.71 28.82
CA LEU A 21 -1.88 8.52 28.49
C LEU A 21 -3.32 8.86 28.05
N LEU A 22 -3.87 9.99 28.51
CA LEU A 22 -5.21 10.46 28.14
C LEU A 22 -5.27 11.18 26.78
N ASN A 23 -4.12 11.52 26.19
CA ASN A 23 -4.04 12.19 24.88
C ASN A 23 -3.94 11.21 23.69
N GLY A 24 -4.10 9.90 23.92
CA GLY A 24 -4.18 8.91 22.84
C GLY A 24 -5.53 8.97 22.12
N GLY A 25 -5.67 9.84 21.13
CA GLY A 25 -6.84 9.84 20.23
C GLY A 25 -6.96 8.53 19.44
N PRO A 26 -8.16 8.15 18.97
CA PRO A 26 -8.33 6.96 18.15
C PRO A 26 -7.48 7.10 16.90
N VAL A 27 -6.51 6.20 16.74
CA VAL A 27 -5.75 6.06 15.50
C VAL A 27 -6.66 5.31 14.54
N THR A 28 -7.24 6.02 13.57
CA THR A 28 -7.90 5.37 12.45
C THR A 28 -6.82 4.77 11.55
N VAL A 29 -6.81 3.45 11.45
CA VAL A 29 -5.91 2.71 10.56
C VAL A 29 -6.73 2.35 9.33
N GLN A 30 -6.26 2.73 8.15
CA GLN A 30 -6.89 2.32 6.89
C GLN A 30 -6.88 0.79 6.78
N THR A 31 -8.05 0.21 6.57
CA THR A 31 -8.28 -1.24 6.52
C THR A 31 -8.62 -1.73 5.12
N ALA A 32 -8.66 -3.05 4.93
CA ALA A 32 -9.16 -3.63 3.69
C ALA A 32 -10.64 -3.28 3.44
N ASP A 33 -11.45 -3.17 4.50
CA ASP A 33 -12.87 -2.82 4.38
C ASP A 33 -13.03 -1.40 3.82
N ASP A 34 -12.18 -0.47 4.25
CA ASP A 34 -12.16 0.90 3.70
C ASP A 34 -11.78 0.92 2.21
N PHE A 35 -10.93 0.00 1.76
CA PHE A 35 -10.53 -0.12 0.35
C PHE A 35 -11.66 -0.64 -0.53
N PHE A 36 -12.43 -1.60 -0.02
CA PHE A 36 -13.51 -2.26 -0.75
C PHE A 36 -14.89 -1.65 -0.49
N ASP A 37 -14.95 -0.50 0.20
CA ASP A 37 -16.19 0.26 0.36
C ASP A 37 -16.69 0.76 -1.00
N GLY A 38 -17.75 0.13 -1.50
CA GLY A 38 -18.39 0.46 -2.78
C GLY A 38 -19.14 1.80 -2.78
N GLN A 39 -19.27 2.47 -1.64
CA GLN A 39 -19.86 3.82 -1.55
C GLN A 39 -18.83 4.93 -1.74
N VAL A 40 -17.53 4.60 -1.75
CA VAL A 40 -16.44 5.58 -1.83
C VAL A 40 -15.61 5.35 -3.08
N LEU A 41 -15.41 6.40 -3.87
CA LEU A 41 -14.47 6.36 -4.99
C LEU A 41 -13.04 6.46 -4.44
N GLN A 42 -12.31 5.35 -4.51
CA GLN A 42 -10.92 5.28 -4.08
C GLN A 42 -10.01 6.00 -5.08
N ARG A 43 -9.07 6.81 -4.55
CA ARG A 43 -7.97 7.35 -5.34
C ARG A 43 -6.73 6.48 -5.17
N ILE A 44 -6.21 5.96 -6.28
CA ILE A 44 -4.98 5.18 -6.31
C ILE A 44 -3.97 5.93 -7.18
N ASP A 45 -2.83 6.29 -6.60
CA ASP A 45 -1.72 6.87 -7.35
C ASP A 45 -0.72 5.76 -7.69
N LEU A 46 -0.50 5.53 -8.99
CA LEU A 46 0.42 4.52 -9.50
C LEU A 46 1.66 5.22 -10.08
N LEU A 47 2.82 4.96 -9.47
CA LEU A 47 4.10 5.52 -9.89
C LEU A 47 4.86 4.48 -10.69
N ILE A 48 5.15 4.78 -11.96
CA ILE A 48 5.84 3.93 -12.92
C ILE A 48 6.98 4.75 -13.53
N ASN A 49 8.08 4.10 -13.92
CA ASN A 49 9.09 4.72 -14.75
C ASN A 49 8.47 5.20 -16.09
N SER A 50 8.91 6.34 -16.61
CA SER A 50 8.39 6.91 -17.87
C SER A 50 8.59 6.02 -19.09
N ASP A 51 9.69 5.28 -19.15
CA ASP A 51 10.03 4.40 -20.28
C ASP A 51 9.16 3.14 -20.25
N ASP A 52 8.94 2.59 -19.05
CA ASP A 52 8.00 1.49 -18.83
C ASP A 52 6.57 1.92 -19.14
N TRP A 53 6.18 3.12 -18.72
CA TRP A 53 4.87 3.70 -19.04
C TRP A 53 4.67 3.88 -20.54
N ARG A 54 5.69 4.32 -21.27
CA ARG A 54 5.64 4.42 -22.72
C ARG A 54 5.48 3.04 -23.36
N THR A 55 6.23 2.05 -22.88
CA THR A 55 6.13 0.66 -23.34
C THR A 55 4.72 0.09 -23.12
N LEU A 56 4.11 0.37 -21.97
CA LEU A 56 2.74 -0.06 -21.65
C LEU A 56 1.67 0.57 -22.55
N GLN A 57 1.92 1.78 -23.08
CA GLN A 57 1.03 2.47 -24.02
C GLN A 57 1.22 1.96 -25.45
N GLU A 58 2.48 1.83 -25.89
CA GLU A 58 2.83 1.42 -27.26
C GLU A 58 2.57 -0.08 -27.50
N ASP A 59 2.87 -0.93 -26.51
CA ASP A 59 2.70 -2.38 -26.60
C ASP A 59 1.67 -2.90 -25.61
N THR A 60 0.41 -2.65 -25.95
CA THR A 60 -0.74 -3.20 -25.23
C THR A 60 -0.89 -4.72 -25.38
N GLY A 61 -0.04 -5.39 -26.18
CA GLY A 61 -0.10 -6.82 -26.51
C GLY A 61 0.71 -7.69 -25.59
N THR A 62 1.79 -7.12 -25.08
CA THR A 62 2.75 -7.82 -24.25
C THR A 62 2.22 -7.99 -22.82
N ARG A 63 2.41 -9.21 -22.30
CA ARG A 63 2.06 -9.58 -20.92
C ARG A 63 3.22 -9.39 -19.95
N ALA A 64 4.20 -8.57 -20.31
CA ALA A 64 5.35 -8.28 -19.47
C ALA A 64 4.92 -7.40 -18.29
N TYR A 65 5.47 -7.71 -17.13
CA TYR A 65 5.28 -6.93 -15.92
C TYR A 65 6.38 -5.88 -15.81
N HIS A 66 5.97 -4.65 -15.55
CA HIS A 66 6.85 -3.53 -15.24
C HIS A 66 6.75 -3.18 -13.75
N PRO A 67 7.86 -2.81 -13.09
CA PRO A 67 7.85 -2.44 -11.68
C PRO A 67 7.14 -1.11 -11.46
N ALA A 68 6.36 -1.04 -10.40
CA ALA A 68 5.68 0.19 -9.98
C ALA A 68 5.60 0.31 -8.45
N THR A 69 5.16 1.47 -8.00
CA THR A 69 4.72 1.72 -6.62
C THR A 69 3.26 2.15 -6.64
N LEU A 70 2.44 1.49 -5.84
CA LEU A 70 1.05 1.88 -5.61
C LEU A 70 0.95 2.65 -4.30
N LYS A 71 0.27 3.78 -4.33
CA LYS A 71 -0.11 4.55 -3.15
C LYS A 71 -1.63 4.64 -3.07
N TRP A 72 -2.14 4.40 -1.87
CA TRP A 72 -3.54 4.59 -1.52
C TRP A 72 -3.59 5.20 -0.12
N GLY A 73 -3.98 6.47 -0.03
CA GLY A 73 -3.85 7.23 1.21
C GLY A 73 -2.41 7.21 1.75
N ASP A 74 -2.26 6.73 2.98
CA ASP A 74 -0.96 6.59 3.64
C ASP A 74 -0.29 5.22 3.40
N ILE A 75 -0.99 4.31 2.72
CA ILE A 75 -0.49 2.97 2.39
C ILE A 75 0.35 3.03 1.11
N VAL A 76 1.58 2.53 1.20
CA VAL A 76 2.54 2.46 0.07
C VAL A 76 2.97 1.02 -0.16
N ALA A 77 2.54 0.45 -1.28
CA ALA A 77 2.99 -0.85 -1.77
C ALA A 77 4.08 -0.66 -2.83
N ARG A 78 5.32 -1.06 -2.49
CA ARG A 78 6.48 -1.00 -3.39
C ARG A 78 6.70 -2.34 -4.08
N ASN A 79 7.45 -2.33 -5.18
CA ASN A 79 7.80 -3.53 -5.94
C ASN A 79 6.56 -4.32 -6.35
N ILE A 80 5.56 -3.62 -6.87
CA ILE A 80 4.38 -4.24 -7.46
C ILE A 80 4.59 -4.42 -8.96
N GLY A 81 3.93 -5.42 -9.54
CA GLY A 81 3.92 -5.65 -10.97
C GLY A 81 2.73 -4.96 -11.64
N VAL A 82 3.00 -4.25 -12.74
CA VAL A 82 1.96 -3.66 -13.58
C VAL A 82 2.13 -4.16 -15.01
N ARG A 83 1.04 -4.57 -15.65
CA ARG A 83 1.07 -4.93 -17.07
C ARG A 83 -0.18 -4.45 -17.79
N SER A 84 -0.08 -4.35 -19.12
CA SER A 84 -1.26 -4.18 -19.96
C SER A 84 -2.12 -5.45 -19.93
N GLU A 85 -3.44 -5.28 -19.93
CA GLU A 85 -4.43 -6.37 -19.85
C GLU A 85 -5.63 -6.09 -20.76
N GLY A 86 -5.87 -6.92 -21.77
CA GLY A 86 -7.10 -6.88 -22.54
C GLY A 86 -6.99 -7.39 -23.98
N ARG A 87 -8.09 -7.98 -24.48
CA ARG A 87 -8.27 -8.39 -25.89
C ARG A 87 -9.15 -7.43 -26.71
N GLY A 88 -9.93 -6.56 -26.07
CA GLY A 88 -10.90 -5.69 -26.75
C GLY A 88 -10.69 -4.21 -26.40
N GLY A 89 -10.58 -3.37 -27.43
CA GLY A 89 -10.46 -1.92 -27.34
C GLY A 89 -9.12 -1.48 -26.72
N ARG A 90 -8.07 -1.44 -27.54
CA ARG A 90 -6.76 -0.91 -27.14
C ARG A 90 -6.76 0.58 -27.43
N ASP A 91 -7.00 1.39 -26.41
CA ASP A 91 -6.77 2.84 -26.48
C ASP A 91 -5.39 3.12 -25.86
N GLU A 92 -4.45 3.59 -26.68
CA GLU A 92 -3.10 3.94 -26.27
C GLU A 92 -3.09 5.03 -25.20
N ARG A 93 -4.12 5.90 -25.17
CA ARG A 93 -4.25 6.98 -24.18
C ARG A 93 -4.81 6.50 -22.86
N LYS A 94 -5.52 5.37 -22.85
CA LYS A 94 -6.13 4.79 -21.65
C LYS A 94 -5.92 3.27 -21.66
N PRO A 95 -4.69 2.82 -21.38
CA PRO A 95 -4.42 1.39 -21.31
C PRO A 95 -5.19 0.77 -20.16
N ARG A 96 -5.64 -0.47 -20.37
CA ARG A 96 -6.20 -1.30 -19.31
C ARG A 96 -5.05 -1.95 -18.58
N LEU A 97 -4.93 -1.68 -17.28
CA LEU A 97 -3.81 -2.15 -16.47
C LEU A 97 -4.25 -3.26 -15.54
N ARG A 98 -3.45 -4.31 -15.44
CA ARG A 98 -3.48 -5.25 -14.32
C ARG A 98 -2.37 -4.88 -13.35
N VAL A 99 -2.76 -4.74 -12.09
CA VAL A 99 -1.87 -4.49 -10.97
C VAL A 99 -1.79 -5.74 -10.11
N ASP A 100 -0.58 -6.18 -9.81
CA ASP A 100 -0.30 -7.36 -8.98
C ASP A 100 0.70 -7.00 -7.89
N ALA A 101 0.20 -6.86 -6.67
CA ALA A 101 1.02 -6.48 -5.53
C ALA A 101 1.99 -7.58 -5.05
N SER A 102 1.79 -8.83 -5.49
CA SER A 102 2.61 -9.97 -5.07
C SER A 102 3.72 -10.30 -6.06
N TRP A 103 3.70 -9.74 -7.27
CA TRP A 103 4.55 -10.19 -8.39
C TRP A 103 6.04 -10.25 -8.05
N TYR A 104 6.63 -9.16 -7.52
CA TYR A 104 8.06 -9.14 -7.18
C TYR A 104 8.39 -9.58 -5.75
N VAL A 105 7.39 -9.73 -4.87
CA VAL A 105 7.58 -10.15 -3.48
C VAL A 105 7.51 -11.68 -3.34
N SER A 106 6.67 -12.34 -4.14
CA SER A 106 6.47 -13.79 -4.08
C SER A 106 7.56 -14.61 -4.78
N GLY A 107 8.56 -13.97 -5.38
CA GLY A 107 9.52 -14.64 -6.26
C GLY A 107 8.85 -15.36 -7.43
N ASN A 108 7.60 -15.02 -7.77
CA ASN A 108 6.77 -15.85 -8.62
C ASN A 108 7.24 -15.82 -10.08
N VAL A 109 7.47 -17.05 -10.53
CA VAL A 109 7.62 -17.49 -11.90
C VAL A 109 6.30 -17.23 -12.65
N PRO A 110 6.32 -16.81 -13.93
CA PRO A 110 5.13 -16.45 -14.69
C PRO A 110 4.04 -17.55 -14.70
N TRP A 111 2.78 -17.14 -14.54
CA TRP A 111 1.61 -18.00 -14.73
C TRP A 111 1.45 -18.36 -16.22
N PRO A 112 2.05 -19.49 -16.63
CA PRO A 112 1.33 -20.75 -16.89
C PRO A 112 1.86 -21.97 -16.11
N ALA A 113 2.88 -21.82 -15.25
CA ALA A 113 3.59 -22.96 -14.65
C ALA A 113 2.80 -23.77 -13.60
N VAL A 114 1.70 -23.25 -13.05
CA VAL A 114 0.95 -23.89 -11.95
C VAL A 114 -0.30 -24.66 -12.46
N ALA A 115 -0.69 -24.50 -13.72
CA ALA A 115 -1.97 -25.01 -14.23
C ALA A 115 -1.96 -26.50 -14.67
N HIS A 116 -0.81 -27.18 -14.65
CA HIS A 116 -0.70 -28.59 -15.08
C HIS A 116 -0.21 -29.55 -14.00
N ALA A 117 -0.12 -29.11 -12.74
CA ALA A 117 0.18 -29.99 -11.61
C ALA A 117 -1.12 -30.49 -10.93
N ARG A 118 -1.97 -31.19 -11.69
CA ARG A 118 -2.98 -32.14 -11.19
C ARG A 118 -3.25 -33.20 -12.24
#